data_AF-A0A1A8C927-F1
#
_entry.id   AF-A0A1A8C927-F1
#
_cell.length_a   1.000
_cell.length_b   1.000
_cell.length_c   1.000
_cell.angle_alpha   90.00
_cell.angle_beta   90.00
_cell.angle_gamma   90.00
#
_symmetry.space_group_name_H-M   'P 1'
#
loop_
_entity.id
_entity.type
_entity.pdbx_description
1 polymer ?
#
loop_
_entity_poly.entity_id
_entity_poly.type
_entity_poly.pdbx_seq_one_letter_code
_entity_poly.pdbx_strand_id
1 'polypeptide(L)'
;QLEWQKCELRGESPAACRGHTLTAHHDKDIYLFGGKSTNEDGTETSSNQIHKLSIAKKKWKVPLYVGIPPTRRHGHAAFILHSHLYVFGGRNEEQDFGDLKVMKLINPSERQPVMKEILSEFGLQGISHSFTPTKVPNVRYELSESAPPTQPRAAAAQLQAFTHRDFCVVQDQAMKMIQAAFSLLDQEFRRLDREKSELFKASAVLQRDKEAHEAQRKQQQQELKEMLEKHRSQNEAWLQARAEENDRERRELCRLREEVSQEQEKLKEEQTIIQKRSEHLLSIMQQFK
;
A
#
# COMPACT_ATOMS: atom_id res chain seq x y z
N GLN A 1 -22.21 -34.35 1.86
CA GLN A 1 -21.80 -33.96 3.23
C GLN A 1 -20.52 -33.15 3.11
N LEU A 2 -20.39 -32.05 3.85
CA LEU A 2 -19.14 -31.30 3.92
C LEU A 2 -18.38 -31.79 5.16
N GLU A 3 -17.11 -32.16 4.98
CA GLU A 3 -16.27 -32.70 6.04
C GLU A 3 -15.06 -31.78 6.27
N TRP A 4 -14.73 -31.55 7.54
CA TRP A 4 -13.53 -30.82 7.92
C TRP A 4 -12.35 -31.78 8.00
N GLN A 5 -11.27 -31.46 7.30
CA GLN A 5 -10.04 -32.24 7.32
C GLN A 5 -8.87 -31.42 7.86
N LYS A 6 -8.18 -31.97 8.86
CA LYS A 6 -6.89 -31.43 9.30
C LYS A 6 -5.85 -31.64 8.21
N CYS A 7 -5.25 -30.56 7.75
CA CYS A 7 -4.15 -30.62 6.79
C CYS A 7 -2.80 -30.68 7.50
N GLU A 8 -2.01 -31.71 7.21
CA GLU A 8 -0.62 -31.80 7.66
C GLU A 8 0.25 -30.87 6.79
N LEU A 9 0.70 -29.76 7.38
CA LEU A 9 1.46 -28.72 6.70
C LEU A 9 2.95 -28.81 7.12
N ARG A 10 3.86 -28.56 6.17
CA ARG A 10 5.31 -28.60 6.42
C ARG A 10 5.92 -27.20 6.41
N GLY A 11 7.17 -27.06 6.85
CA GLY A 11 7.95 -25.83 6.74
C GLY A 11 7.89 -24.95 7.99
N GLU A 12 8.20 -23.67 7.83
CA GLU A 12 8.28 -22.69 8.93
C GLU A 12 6.87 -22.23 9.32
N SER A 13 6.21 -23.07 10.12
CA SER A 13 4.87 -22.78 10.64
C SER A 13 4.92 -21.54 11.54
N PRO A 14 3.92 -20.64 11.43
CA PRO A 14 3.75 -19.57 12.39
C PRO A 14 3.51 -20.13 13.79
N ALA A 15 3.89 -19.35 14.81
CA ALA A 15 3.56 -19.65 16.19
C ALA A 15 2.03 -19.61 16.41
N ALA A 16 1.56 -20.35 17.40
CA ALA A 16 0.15 -20.34 17.79
C ALA A 16 -0.26 -18.92 18.18
N CYS A 17 -1.21 -18.34 17.45
CA CYS A 17 -1.64 -16.96 17.64
C CYS A 17 -3.14 -16.80 17.38
N ARG A 18 -3.74 -15.79 18.01
CA ARG A 18 -5.15 -15.40 17.83
C ARG A 18 -5.26 -13.98 17.28
N GLY A 19 -6.38 -13.68 16.63
CA GLY A 19 -6.63 -12.34 16.05
C GLY A 19 -5.68 -11.97 14.90
N HIS A 20 -5.06 -12.96 14.26
CA HIS A 20 -4.36 -12.80 12.98
C HIS A 20 -5.37 -12.78 11.83
N THR A 21 -4.92 -12.38 10.65
CA THR A 21 -5.71 -12.50 9.41
C THR A 21 -5.09 -13.55 8.49
N LEU A 22 -5.96 -14.24 7.74
CA LEU A 22 -5.57 -15.12 6.64
C LEU A 22 -6.19 -14.59 5.35
N THR A 23 -5.35 -14.19 4.41
CA THR A 23 -5.78 -13.58 3.14
C THR A 23 -5.36 -14.44 1.98
N ALA A 24 -6.33 -14.92 1.21
CA ALA A 24 -6.05 -15.67 -0.01
C ALA A 24 -5.47 -14.75 -1.10
N HIS A 25 -4.45 -15.25 -1.79
CA HIS A 25 -3.84 -14.61 -2.94
C HIS A 25 -3.92 -15.55 -4.14
N HIS A 26 -4.93 -15.33 -4.98
CA HIS A 26 -5.31 -16.24 -6.05
C HIS A 26 -5.54 -17.68 -5.52
N ASP A 27 -5.49 -18.67 -6.41
CA ASP A 27 -5.77 -20.07 -6.06
C ASP A 27 -4.56 -20.84 -5.53
N LYS A 28 -3.45 -20.14 -5.25
CA LYS A 28 -2.14 -20.78 -5.00
C LYS A 28 -1.64 -20.61 -3.59
N ASP A 29 -1.88 -19.44 -2.99
CA ASP A 29 -1.19 -19.03 -1.78
C ASP A 29 -2.14 -18.34 -0.80
N ILE A 30 -1.91 -18.53 0.50
CA ILE A 30 -2.60 -17.83 1.59
C ILE A 30 -1.54 -17.11 2.41
N TYR A 31 -1.77 -15.84 2.71
CA TYR A 31 -0.88 -15.04 3.54
C TYR A 31 -1.48 -14.87 4.93
N LEU A 32 -0.67 -15.11 5.95
CA LEU A 32 -0.98 -14.81 7.35
C LEU A 32 -0.25 -13.55 7.75
N PHE A 33 -0.94 -12.61 8.41
CA PHE A 33 -0.31 -11.42 8.99
C PHE A 33 -0.73 -11.20 10.44
N GLY A 34 0.27 -10.88 11.26
CA GLY A 34 0.12 -10.40 12.63
C GLY A 34 -0.58 -11.38 13.57
N GLY A 35 -1.37 -10.83 14.49
CA GLY A 35 -2.01 -11.58 15.56
C GLY A 35 -1.29 -11.40 16.89
N LYS A 36 -1.77 -12.11 17.91
CA LYS A 36 -1.18 -12.10 19.25
C LYS A 36 -0.95 -13.51 19.77
N SER A 37 0.21 -13.74 20.36
CA SER A 37 0.60 -14.98 21.03
C SER A 37 0.74 -14.75 22.53
N THR A 38 0.58 -15.83 23.29
CA THR A 38 0.88 -15.85 24.73
C THR A 38 2.25 -16.48 24.90
N ASN A 39 3.18 -15.76 25.53
CA ASN A 39 4.52 -16.26 25.82
C ASN A 39 4.47 -17.24 27.01
N GLU A 40 5.57 -17.96 27.25
CA GLU A 40 5.68 -18.91 28.38
C GLU A 40 5.41 -18.24 29.74
N ASP A 41 5.77 -16.97 29.87
CA ASP A 41 5.56 -16.16 31.07
C ASP A 41 4.11 -15.65 31.23
N GLY A 42 3.19 -16.05 30.34
CA GLY A 42 1.79 -15.63 30.34
C GLY A 42 1.52 -14.24 29.75
N THR A 43 2.57 -13.49 29.38
CA THR A 43 2.42 -12.18 28.74
C THR A 43 1.88 -12.32 27.31
N GLU A 44 0.94 -11.46 26.91
CA GLU A 44 0.49 -11.39 25.52
C GLU A 44 1.40 -10.47 24.71
N THR A 45 1.76 -10.90 23.49
CA THR A 45 2.57 -10.09 22.58
C THR A 45 2.00 -10.15 21.17
N SER A 46 1.77 -8.97 20.60
CA SER A 46 1.36 -8.81 19.22
C SER A 46 2.53 -9.05 18.28
N SER A 47 2.25 -9.58 17.11
CA SER A 47 3.24 -9.88 16.07
C SER A 47 3.03 -9.00 14.85
N ASN A 48 4.11 -8.72 14.12
CA ASN A 48 4.10 -8.19 12.75
C ASN A 48 4.62 -9.22 11.74
N GLN A 49 4.75 -10.49 12.14
CA GLN A 49 5.24 -11.54 11.27
C GLN A 49 4.25 -11.80 10.13
N ILE A 50 4.81 -12.10 8.97
CA ILE A 50 4.08 -12.50 7.77
C ILE A 50 4.52 -13.91 7.38
N HIS A 51 3.54 -14.79 7.15
CA HIS A 51 3.78 -16.14 6.67
C HIS A 51 2.97 -16.38 5.40
N LYS A 52 3.47 -17.28 4.55
CA LYS A 52 2.85 -17.68 3.30
C LYS A 52 2.65 -19.19 3.32
N LEU A 53 1.42 -19.63 3.18
CA LEU A 53 1.06 -21.01 2.93
C LEU A 53 0.90 -21.22 1.42
N SER A 54 1.77 -22.03 0.84
CA SER A 54 1.56 -22.52 -0.52
C SER A 54 0.60 -23.70 -0.48
N ILE A 55 -0.61 -23.54 -1.02
CA ILE A 55 -1.68 -24.54 -0.99
C ILE A 55 -1.24 -25.80 -1.75
N ALA A 56 -0.72 -25.62 -2.97
CA ALA A 56 -0.26 -26.73 -3.81
C ALA A 56 0.86 -27.56 -3.16
N LYS A 57 1.76 -26.91 -2.41
CA LYS A 57 2.89 -27.58 -1.74
C LYS A 57 2.60 -27.96 -0.28
N LYS A 58 1.42 -27.58 0.24
CA LYS A 58 1.04 -27.71 1.66
C LYS A 58 2.18 -27.30 2.61
N LYS A 59 2.83 -26.17 2.29
CA LYS A 59 4.06 -25.74 2.95
C LYS A 59 4.03 -24.26 3.34
N TRP A 60 4.31 -23.99 4.61
CA TRP A 60 4.57 -22.66 5.16
C TRP A 60 5.97 -22.17 4.81
N LYS A 61 6.06 -20.87 4.54
CA LYS A 61 7.28 -20.14 4.20
C LYS A 61 7.20 -18.71 4.70
N VAL A 62 8.34 -18.08 4.92
CA VAL A 62 8.43 -16.62 5.05
C VAL A 62 8.43 -16.00 3.64
N PRO A 63 7.46 -15.14 3.30
CA PRO A 63 7.43 -14.48 2.01
C PRO A 63 8.42 -13.32 1.94
N LEU A 64 8.82 -12.97 0.73
CA LEU A 64 9.55 -11.74 0.46
C LEU A 64 8.56 -10.62 0.16
N TYR A 65 8.89 -9.42 0.61
CA TYR A 65 8.08 -8.23 0.39
C TYR A 65 8.95 -6.98 0.30
N VAL A 66 8.39 -5.91 -0.27
CA VAL A 66 8.98 -4.57 -0.32
C VAL A 66 8.07 -3.59 0.39
N GLY A 67 8.68 -2.62 1.06
CA GLY A 67 8.00 -1.56 1.80
C GLY A 67 8.19 -1.70 3.31
N ILE A 68 7.64 -0.75 4.05
CA ILE A 68 7.69 -0.72 5.51
C ILE A 68 6.55 -1.60 6.04
N PRO A 69 6.83 -2.72 6.74
CA PRO A 69 5.77 -3.56 7.28
C PRO A 69 4.95 -2.80 8.32
N PRO A 70 3.64 -3.07 8.45
CA PRO A 70 2.84 -2.52 9.53
C PRO A 70 3.45 -2.91 10.89
N THR A 71 3.35 -2.02 11.87
CA THR A 71 3.71 -2.31 13.26
C THR A 71 2.93 -3.52 13.77
N ARG A 72 3.51 -4.23 14.75
CA ARG A 72 2.88 -5.41 15.39
C ARG A 72 1.45 -5.09 15.78
N ARG A 73 0.49 -5.95 15.42
CA ARG A 73 -0.94 -5.71 15.63
C ARG A 73 -1.78 -6.97 15.52
N HIS A 74 -2.91 -6.98 16.21
CA HIS A 74 -3.95 -8.02 16.14
C HIS A 74 -5.34 -7.37 15.98
N GLY A 75 -6.33 -8.17 15.56
CA GLY A 75 -7.70 -7.68 15.34
C GLY A 75 -7.82 -6.65 14.20
N HIS A 76 -6.87 -6.67 13.26
CA HIS A 76 -6.88 -5.83 12.06
C HIS A 76 -7.69 -6.51 10.94
N ALA A 77 -8.03 -5.74 9.91
CA ALA A 77 -8.54 -6.29 8.66
C ALA A 77 -7.42 -6.32 7.61
N ALA A 78 -7.37 -7.36 6.78
CA ALA A 78 -6.39 -7.46 5.71
C ALA A 78 -7.02 -7.99 4.42
N PHE A 79 -6.58 -7.43 3.29
CA PHE A 79 -6.98 -7.87 1.96
C PHE A 79 -5.81 -7.73 0.98
N ILE A 80 -5.81 -8.53 -0.08
CA ILE A 80 -4.79 -8.47 -1.13
C ILE A 80 -5.45 -7.98 -2.41
N LEU A 81 -4.83 -6.97 -3.03
CA LEU A 81 -5.18 -6.49 -4.36
C LEU A 81 -3.93 -6.53 -5.24
N HIS A 82 -4.00 -7.30 -6.33
CA HIS A 82 -2.85 -7.64 -7.17
C HIS A 82 -1.72 -8.28 -6.34
N SER A 83 -0.55 -7.64 -6.26
CA SER A 83 0.60 -8.09 -5.46
C SER A 83 0.81 -7.23 -4.21
N HIS A 84 -0.23 -6.57 -3.71
CA HIS A 84 -0.14 -5.71 -2.53
C HIS A 84 -1.04 -6.22 -1.41
N LEU A 85 -0.46 -6.45 -0.24
CA LEU A 85 -1.16 -6.75 0.99
C LEU A 85 -1.49 -5.45 1.71
N TYR A 86 -2.78 -5.19 1.89
CA TYR A 86 -3.31 -4.05 2.62
C TYR A 86 -3.72 -4.51 4.02
N VAL A 87 -3.30 -3.74 5.02
CA VAL A 87 -3.63 -3.97 6.43
C VAL A 87 -4.23 -2.71 7.01
N PHE A 88 -5.47 -2.80 7.49
CA PHE A 88 -6.22 -1.68 8.04
C PHE A 88 -6.49 -1.88 9.54
N GLY A 89 -6.14 -0.85 10.30
CA GLY A 89 -6.42 -0.73 11.72
C GLY A 89 -5.82 -1.84 12.57
N GLY A 90 -6.58 -2.30 13.57
CA GLY A 90 -6.14 -3.25 14.59
C GLY A 90 -5.57 -2.55 15.83
N ARG A 91 -4.95 -3.31 16.72
CA ARG A 91 -4.35 -2.78 17.96
C ARG A 91 -3.15 -3.58 18.40
N ASN A 92 -2.33 -3.01 19.28
CA ASN A 92 -1.27 -3.70 20.00
C ASN A 92 -1.32 -3.36 21.49
N GLU A 93 -0.26 -3.66 22.21
CA GLU A 93 -0.15 -3.41 23.66
C GLU A 93 -0.05 -1.92 23.99
N GLU A 94 0.29 -1.08 23.01
CA GLU A 94 0.61 0.34 23.20
C GLU A 94 -0.53 1.25 22.73
N GLN A 95 -1.20 0.89 21.63
CA GLN A 95 -2.20 1.75 20.98
C GLN A 95 -3.18 0.99 20.08
N ASP A 96 -4.30 1.65 19.80
CA ASP A 96 -5.23 1.29 18.72
C ASP A 96 -4.81 2.00 17.42
N PHE A 97 -4.85 1.28 16.31
CA PHE A 97 -4.49 1.76 15.00
C PHE A 97 -5.74 2.08 14.17
N GLY A 98 -5.75 3.26 13.55
CA GLY A 98 -6.70 3.66 12.50
C GLY A 98 -6.02 3.88 11.14
N ASP A 99 -4.82 3.33 10.95
CA ASP A 99 -4.01 3.52 9.73
C ASP A 99 -4.26 2.42 8.69
N LEU A 100 -3.96 2.75 7.42
CA LEU A 100 -3.87 1.80 6.32
C LEU A 100 -2.40 1.65 5.93
N LYS A 101 -1.89 0.42 5.99
CA LYS A 101 -0.52 0.07 5.62
C LYS A 101 -0.52 -0.91 4.44
N VAL A 102 0.50 -0.80 3.59
CA VAL A 102 0.60 -1.56 2.34
C VAL A 102 1.99 -2.17 2.21
N MET A 103 2.05 -3.44 1.85
CA MET A 103 3.29 -4.16 1.55
C MET A 103 3.18 -4.79 0.16
N LYS A 104 4.20 -4.61 -0.68
CA LYS A 104 4.25 -5.27 -2.00
C LYS A 104 4.86 -6.66 -1.83
N LEU A 105 4.06 -7.70 -2.08
CA LEU A 105 4.47 -9.10 -2.03
C LEU A 105 5.32 -9.43 -3.27
N ILE A 106 6.48 -10.05 -3.07
CA ILE A 106 7.33 -10.51 -4.17
C ILE A 106 7.13 -12.02 -4.33
N ASN A 107 6.59 -12.42 -5.47
CA ASN A 107 6.57 -13.81 -5.85
C ASN A 107 7.96 -14.21 -6.40
N PRO A 108 8.63 -15.24 -5.83
CA PRO A 108 9.91 -15.71 -6.37
C PRO A 108 9.83 -16.13 -7.85
N SER A 109 8.65 -16.52 -8.32
CA SER A 109 8.37 -16.91 -9.70
C SER A 109 8.40 -15.72 -10.69
N GLU A 110 8.14 -14.51 -10.19
CA GLU A 110 8.09 -13.26 -10.96
C GLU A 110 9.43 -12.50 -10.92
N ARG A 111 10.49 -13.15 -10.41
CA ARG A 111 11.84 -12.61 -10.47
C ARG A 111 12.28 -12.55 -11.92
N GLN A 112 12.14 -11.38 -12.55
CA GLN A 112 13.11 -10.99 -13.57
C GLN A 112 14.48 -10.95 -12.87
N PRO A 113 15.49 -11.70 -13.35
CA PRO A 113 16.82 -11.59 -12.80
C PRO A 113 17.38 -10.23 -13.19
N VAL A 114 17.15 -9.21 -12.35
CA VAL A 114 17.74 -7.86 -12.49
C VAL A 114 19.27 -7.95 -12.62
N MET A 115 19.87 -8.98 -12.03
CA MET A 115 21.31 -9.27 -12.17
C MET A 115 21.72 -9.62 -13.61
N LYS A 116 20.85 -10.22 -14.45
CA LYS A 116 21.17 -10.49 -15.86
C LYS A 116 21.23 -9.22 -16.69
N GLU A 117 20.29 -8.29 -16.48
CA GLU A 117 20.27 -7.00 -17.17
C GLU A 117 21.46 -6.14 -16.77
N ILE A 118 21.71 -5.98 -15.47
CA ILE A 118 22.85 -5.19 -14.97
C ILE A 118 24.18 -5.79 -15.47
N LEU A 119 24.40 -7.10 -15.33
CA LEU A 119 25.65 -7.72 -15.79
C LEU A 119 25.80 -7.71 -17.32
N SER A 120 24.69 -7.67 -18.07
CA SER A 120 24.71 -7.48 -19.52
C SER A 120 25.03 -6.04 -19.93
N GLU A 121 24.55 -5.03 -19.18
CA GLU A 121 24.88 -3.61 -19.38
C GLU A 121 26.36 -3.33 -19.06
N PHE A 122 26.94 -4.04 -18.10
CA PHE A 122 28.37 -3.94 -17.75
C PHE A 122 29.28 -4.91 -18.54
N GLY A 123 28.77 -5.63 -19.54
CA GLY A 123 29.57 -6.47 -20.45
C GLY A 123 30.23 -7.71 -19.83
N LEU A 124 29.80 -8.13 -18.64
CA LEU A 124 30.38 -9.27 -17.92
C LEU A 124 29.59 -10.55 -18.22
N GLN A 125 29.92 -11.23 -19.32
CA GLN A 125 29.46 -12.59 -19.56
C GLN A 125 30.38 -13.61 -18.86
N GLY A 126 29.81 -14.45 -17.99
CA GLY A 126 30.45 -15.72 -17.61
C GLY A 126 30.79 -15.97 -16.14
N ILE A 127 30.08 -15.41 -15.16
CA ILE A 127 30.32 -15.77 -13.75
C ILE A 127 29.37 -16.90 -13.31
N SER A 128 29.96 -18.08 -13.13
CA SER A 128 29.37 -19.31 -12.63
C SER A 128 28.72 -19.15 -11.24
N HIS A 129 27.61 -19.87 -11.04
CA HIS A 129 26.81 -19.93 -9.81
C HIS A 129 27.55 -20.58 -8.63
N SER A 130 28.51 -19.88 -8.03
CA SER A 130 29.09 -20.29 -6.75
C SER A 130 29.27 -19.10 -5.81
N PHE A 131 28.16 -18.51 -5.40
CA PHE A 131 28.16 -17.63 -4.23
C PHE A 131 27.80 -18.47 -3.00
N THR A 132 28.81 -18.90 -2.26
CA THR A 132 28.61 -19.46 -0.91
C THR A 132 28.44 -18.31 0.09
N PRO A 133 27.38 -18.28 0.92
CA PRO A 133 27.20 -17.26 1.94
C PRO A 133 28.37 -17.28 2.94
N THR A 134 29.08 -16.16 3.09
CA THR A 134 30.04 -15.96 4.18
C THR A 134 29.29 -15.95 5.51
N LYS A 135 29.64 -16.87 6.41
CA LYS A 135 29.13 -16.88 7.79
C LYS A 135 29.48 -15.58 8.48
N VAL A 136 28.48 -14.85 8.94
CA VAL A 136 28.65 -13.69 9.81
C VAL A 136 29.16 -14.19 11.17
N PRO A 137 30.28 -13.67 11.71
CA PRO A 137 30.76 -14.04 13.04
C PRO A 137 29.73 -13.65 14.10
N ASN A 138 29.43 -14.60 14.99
CA ASN A 138 28.53 -14.39 16.12
C ASN A 138 29.29 -13.63 17.22
N VAL A 139 29.34 -12.30 17.12
CA VAL A 139 29.91 -11.44 18.15
C VAL A 139 28.83 -11.13 19.18
N ARG A 140 28.84 -11.86 20.30
CA ARG A 140 28.14 -11.44 21.52
C ARG A 140 28.93 -10.29 22.13
N TYR A 141 28.27 -9.16 22.34
CA TYR A 141 28.74 -8.13 23.26
C TYR A 141 28.30 -8.53 24.66
N GLU A 142 29.22 -9.03 25.48
CA GLU A 142 29.00 -9.08 26.93
C GLU A 142 29.27 -7.69 27.48
N LEU A 143 28.21 -6.99 27.88
CA LEU A 143 28.32 -5.82 28.73
C LEU A 143 28.69 -6.31 30.13
N SER A 144 29.98 -6.26 30.45
CA SER A 144 30.49 -6.44 31.80
C SER A 144 30.09 -5.22 32.64
N GLU A 145 28.89 -5.25 33.23
CA GLU A 145 28.55 -4.37 34.35
C GLU A 145 29.20 -4.93 35.62
N SER A 146 30.34 -4.34 35.98
CA SER A 146 30.94 -4.53 37.30
C SER A 146 30.07 -3.83 38.34
N ALA A 147 29.39 -4.60 39.19
CA ALA A 147 28.81 -4.10 40.43
C ALA A 147 29.93 -3.50 41.32
N PRO A 148 29.67 -2.39 42.04
CA PRO A 148 30.68 -1.79 42.91
C PRO A 148 31.01 -2.71 44.10
N PRO A 149 32.26 -2.68 44.60
CA PRO A 149 32.71 -3.62 45.62
C PRO A 149 32.07 -3.33 46.98
N THR A 150 31.43 -4.35 47.54
CA THR A 150 31.12 -4.48 48.96
C THR A 150 32.41 -4.66 49.75
N GLN A 151 32.78 -3.67 50.55
CA GLN A 151 33.80 -3.85 51.59
C GLN A 151 33.17 -4.57 52.80
N PRO A 152 33.84 -5.57 53.38
CA PRO A 152 33.60 -5.97 54.75
C PRO A 152 34.50 -5.15 55.69
N ARG A 153 33.91 -4.49 56.67
CA ARG A 153 34.66 -3.97 57.83
C ARG A 153 34.08 -4.54 59.10
N ALA A 154 34.89 -5.37 59.75
CA ALA A 154 34.63 -5.95 61.04
C ALA A 154 34.90 -4.97 62.19
N ALA A 155 34.29 -5.32 63.33
CA ALA A 155 34.61 -4.97 64.71
C ALA A 155 34.23 -3.57 65.23
N ALA A 156 33.10 -3.57 65.95
CA ALA A 156 32.92 -3.06 67.31
C ALA A 156 33.79 -1.88 67.75
N ALA A 157 33.16 -0.71 67.85
CA ALA A 157 33.52 0.32 68.81
C ALA A 157 32.23 1.02 69.30
N GLN A 158 31.90 0.74 70.56
CA GLN A 158 31.44 1.69 71.57
C GLN A 158 30.27 2.63 71.19
N LEU A 159 29.11 2.35 71.80
CA LEU A 159 28.07 3.34 72.09
C LEU A 159 28.70 4.57 72.76
N GLN A 160 28.99 5.60 71.97
CA GLN A 160 29.27 6.93 72.49
C GLN A 160 27.96 7.70 72.59
N ALA A 161 27.77 8.25 73.78
CA ALA A 161 26.69 9.07 74.25
C ALA A 161 26.17 10.07 73.20
N PHE A 162 24.86 10.25 73.20
CA PHE A 162 24.17 11.41 72.63
C PHE A 162 24.90 12.70 73.01
N THR A 163 25.71 13.25 72.11
CA THR A 163 25.97 14.68 72.10
C THR A 163 24.75 15.32 71.45
N HIS A 164 24.01 16.08 72.25
CA HIS A 164 22.88 16.90 71.83
C HIS A 164 23.27 17.68 70.56
N ARG A 165 22.79 17.24 69.39
CA ARG A 165 22.83 18.09 68.18
C ARG A 165 21.90 19.24 68.47
N ASP A 166 22.39 20.48 68.41
CA ASP A 166 21.53 21.66 68.58
C ASP A 166 20.35 21.57 67.61
N PHE A 167 19.16 21.33 68.17
CA PHE A 167 17.93 21.08 67.43
C PHE A 167 17.64 22.21 66.44
N CYS A 168 17.96 23.44 66.81
CA CYS A 168 17.83 24.62 65.95
C CYS A 168 18.64 24.49 64.64
N VAL A 169 19.85 23.95 64.69
CA VAL A 169 20.71 23.80 63.49
C VAL A 169 20.14 22.76 62.53
N VAL A 170 19.62 21.65 63.07
CA VAL A 170 18.99 20.59 62.28
C VAL A 170 17.66 21.08 61.68
N GLN A 171 16.87 21.83 62.46
CA GLN A 171 15.63 22.45 62.00
C GLN A 171 15.87 23.48 60.89
N ASP A 172 16.86 24.34 61.03
CA ASP A 172 17.25 25.33 60.02
C ASP A 172 17.75 24.66 58.74
N GLN A 173 18.53 23.59 58.88
CA GLN A 173 19.00 22.80 57.74
C GLN A 173 17.84 22.11 57.01
N ALA A 174 16.90 21.52 57.76
CA ALA A 174 15.70 20.92 57.19
C ALA A 174 14.82 21.96 56.46
N MET A 175 14.62 23.15 57.04
CA MET A 175 13.85 24.22 56.38
C MET A 175 14.53 24.75 55.12
N LYS A 176 15.86 24.89 55.13
CA LYS A 176 16.62 25.25 53.91
C LYS A 176 16.47 24.20 52.81
N MET A 177 16.50 22.92 53.16
CA MET A 177 16.28 21.84 52.19
C MET A 177 14.86 21.87 51.61
N ILE A 178 13.84 22.12 52.44
CA ILE A 178 12.45 22.23 52.00
C ILE A 178 12.28 23.44 51.06
N GLN A 179 12.82 24.60 51.42
CA GLN A 179 12.79 25.80 50.58
C GLN A 179 13.52 25.58 49.25
N ALA A 180 14.67 24.89 49.26
CA ALA A 180 15.39 24.53 48.05
C ALA A 180 14.59 23.56 47.16
N ALA A 181 13.93 22.57 47.77
CA ALA A 181 13.08 21.62 47.05
C ALA A 181 11.88 22.33 46.37
N PHE A 182 11.19 23.23 47.08
CA PHE A 182 10.10 24.02 46.48
C PHE A 182 10.60 24.96 45.38
N SER A 183 11.78 25.57 45.56
CA SER A 183 12.38 26.45 44.54
C SER A 183 12.72 25.69 43.25
N LEU A 184 13.25 24.46 43.37
CA LEU A 184 13.48 23.58 42.23
C LEU A 184 12.17 23.18 41.56
N LEU A 185 11.15 22.86 42.34
CA LEU A 185 9.84 22.46 41.83
C LEU A 185 9.16 23.61 41.07
N ASP A 186 9.26 24.84 41.57
CA ASP A 186 8.79 26.06 40.89
C ASP A 186 9.54 26.30 39.57
N GLN A 187 10.85 26.06 39.55
CA GLN A 187 11.65 26.17 38.33
C GLN A 187 11.21 25.15 37.28
N GLU A 188 10.95 23.91 37.69
CA GLU A 188 10.48 22.84 36.82
C GLU A 188 9.07 23.12 36.27
N PHE A 189 8.15 23.62 37.10
CA PHE A 189 6.82 24.03 36.62
C PHE A 189 6.91 25.15 35.59
N ARG A 190 7.74 26.18 35.83
CA ARG A 190 7.96 27.25 34.85
C ARG A 190 8.56 26.73 33.55
N ARG A 191 9.42 25.71 33.61
CA ARG A 191 9.98 25.06 32.41
C ARG A 191 8.87 24.34 31.63
N LEU A 192 8.06 23.52 32.31
CA LEU A 192 6.93 22.82 31.70
C LEU A 192 5.91 23.79 31.08
N ASP A 193 5.62 24.92 31.72
CA ASP A 193 4.71 25.92 31.17
C ASP A 193 5.24 26.54 29.86
N ARG A 194 6.56 26.77 29.77
CA ARG A 194 7.19 27.25 28.53
C ARG A 194 7.12 26.20 27.43
N GLU A 195 7.52 24.97 27.72
CA GLU A 195 7.47 23.85 26.76
C GLU A 195 6.04 23.62 26.26
N LYS A 196 5.05 23.66 27.17
CA LYS A 196 3.63 23.57 26.82
C LYS A 196 3.18 24.73 25.92
N SER A 197 3.64 25.96 26.20
CA SER A 197 3.34 27.13 25.36
C SER A 197 3.95 27.00 23.96
N GLU A 198 5.19 26.53 23.86
CA GLU A 198 5.86 26.28 22.59
C GLU A 198 5.18 25.19 21.78
N LEU A 199 4.83 24.08 22.43
CA LEU A 199 4.11 22.97 21.80
C LEU A 199 2.73 23.41 21.30
N PHE A 200 2.02 24.24 22.07
CA PHE A 200 0.74 24.81 21.63
C PHE A 200 0.89 25.68 20.38
N LYS A 201 1.94 26.54 20.33
CA LYS A 201 2.24 27.35 19.14
C LYS A 201 2.59 26.47 17.93
N ALA A 202 3.43 25.46 18.12
CA ALA A 202 3.83 24.53 17.07
C ALA A 202 2.62 23.76 16.51
N SER A 203 1.73 23.29 17.40
CA SER A 203 0.47 22.63 17.02
C SER A 203 -0.43 23.55 16.21
N ALA A 204 -0.56 24.83 16.60
CA ALA A 204 -1.34 25.81 15.85
C ALA A 204 -0.77 26.09 14.44
N VAL A 205 0.55 26.12 14.29
CA VAL A 205 1.20 26.24 12.97
C VAL A 205 0.92 25.00 12.13
N LEU A 206 1.15 23.81 12.67
CA LEU A 206 0.91 22.55 11.98
C LEU A 206 -0.55 22.41 11.52
N GLN A 207 -1.50 22.87 12.33
CA GLN A 207 -2.91 22.87 11.98
C GLN A 207 -3.22 23.78 10.79
N ARG A 208 -2.61 24.98 10.72
CA ARG A 208 -2.76 25.88 9.58
C ARG A 208 -2.14 25.28 8.30
N ASP A 209 -0.96 24.67 8.42
CA ASP A 209 -0.29 24.03 7.28
C ASP A 209 -1.13 22.86 6.76
N LYS A 210 -1.71 22.05 7.66
CA LYS A 210 -2.64 20.98 7.31
C LYS A 210 -3.86 21.53 6.56
N GLU A 211 -4.49 22.59 7.07
CA GLU A 211 -5.65 23.23 6.43
C GLU A 211 -5.30 23.77 5.04
N ALA A 212 -4.12 24.39 4.89
CA ALA A 212 -3.63 24.88 3.60
C ALA A 212 -3.42 23.74 2.59
N HIS A 213 -2.82 22.63 3.00
CA HIS A 213 -2.64 21.45 2.14
C HIS A 213 -3.97 20.80 1.77
N GLU A 214 -4.92 20.71 2.71
CA GLU A 214 -6.26 20.19 2.42
C GLU A 214 -7.01 21.08 1.42
N ALA A 215 -6.90 22.40 1.54
CA ALA A 215 -7.48 23.35 0.59
C ALA A 215 -6.86 23.20 -0.80
N GLN A 216 -5.53 23.12 -0.90
CA GLN A 216 -4.83 22.90 -2.16
C GLN A 216 -5.24 21.59 -2.83
N ARG A 217 -5.35 20.50 -2.07
CA ARG A 217 -5.78 19.20 -2.60
C ARG A 217 -7.22 19.26 -3.13
N LYS A 218 -8.13 19.95 -2.43
CA LYS A 218 -9.51 20.14 -2.89
C LYS A 218 -9.55 20.96 -4.19
N GLN A 219 -8.75 22.01 -4.29
CA GLN A 219 -8.64 22.81 -5.51
C GLN A 219 -8.16 21.96 -6.69
N GLN A 220 -7.08 21.18 -6.52
CA GLN A 220 -6.57 20.30 -7.58
C GLN A 220 -7.61 19.25 -8.01
N GLN A 221 -8.38 18.70 -7.07
CA GLN A 221 -9.46 17.77 -7.40
C GLN A 221 -10.58 18.42 -8.21
N GLN A 222 -10.93 19.67 -7.87
CA GLN A 222 -11.95 20.43 -8.59
C GLN A 222 -11.47 20.79 -10.02
N GLU A 223 -10.24 21.28 -10.17
CA GLU A 223 -9.64 21.59 -11.47
C GLU A 223 -9.57 20.36 -12.39
N LEU A 224 -9.19 19.20 -11.83
CA LEU A 224 -9.18 17.94 -12.57
C LEU A 224 -10.58 17.53 -13.03
N LYS A 225 -11.58 17.68 -12.15
CA LYS A 225 -12.98 17.35 -12.47
C LYS A 225 -13.50 18.22 -13.61
N GLU A 226 -13.26 19.53 -13.54
CA GLU A 226 -13.65 20.48 -14.59
C GLU A 226 -12.96 20.17 -15.92
N MET A 227 -11.67 19.84 -15.90
CA MET A 227 -10.93 19.45 -17.10
C MET A 227 -11.51 18.17 -17.74
N LEU A 228 -11.82 17.15 -16.93
CA LEU A 228 -12.43 15.91 -17.40
C LEU A 228 -13.83 16.14 -17.97
N GLU A 229 -14.64 16.97 -17.32
CA GLU A 229 -15.98 17.32 -17.79
C GLU A 229 -15.94 18.09 -19.12
N LYS A 230 -15.01 19.04 -19.24
CA LYS A 230 -14.77 19.76 -20.49
C LYS A 230 -14.31 18.84 -21.61
N HIS A 231 -13.38 17.92 -21.34
CA HIS A 231 -12.92 16.96 -22.35
C HIS A 231 -14.03 15.99 -22.75
N ARG A 232 -14.86 15.54 -21.79
CA ARG A 232 -16.04 14.72 -22.06
C ARG A 232 -17.01 15.44 -23.00
N SER A 233 -17.39 16.68 -22.69
CA SER A 233 -18.36 17.43 -23.50
C SER A 233 -17.82 17.76 -24.89
N GLN A 234 -16.53 18.07 -25.01
CA GLN A 234 -15.88 18.27 -26.31
C GLN A 234 -15.90 16.99 -27.15
N ASN A 235 -15.60 15.84 -26.56
CA ASN A 235 -15.63 14.56 -27.27
C ASN A 235 -17.05 14.17 -27.69
N GLU A 236 -18.04 14.40 -26.82
CA GLU A 236 -19.45 14.14 -27.15
C GLU A 236 -19.92 15.03 -28.30
N ALA A 237 -19.61 16.33 -28.26
CA ALA A 237 -19.94 17.25 -29.35
C ALA A 237 -19.25 16.87 -30.67
N TRP A 238 -17.99 16.45 -30.62
CA TRP A 238 -17.26 15.99 -31.80
C TRP A 238 -17.89 14.73 -32.41
N LEU A 239 -18.25 13.74 -31.57
CA LEU A 239 -18.92 12.53 -32.01
C LEU A 239 -20.29 12.82 -32.63
N GLN A 240 -21.07 13.73 -32.03
CA GLN A 240 -22.36 14.16 -32.57
C GLN A 240 -22.19 14.84 -33.94
N ALA A 241 -21.27 15.80 -34.05
CA ALA A 241 -21.00 16.48 -35.32
C ALA A 241 -20.56 15.50 -36.42
N ARG A 242 -19.72 14.51 -36.08
CA ARG A 242 -19.27 13.49 -37.02
C ARG A 242 -20.39 12.51 -37.41
N ALA A 243 -21.29 12.19 -36.49
CA ALA A 243 -22.47 11.38 -36.78
C ALA A 243 -23.41 12.11 -37.75
N GLU A 244 -23.67 13.40 -37.51
CA GLU A 244 -24.48 14.23 -38.41
C GLU A 244 -23.88 14.35 -39.81
N GLU A 245 -22.56 14.46 -39.91
CA GLU A 245 -21.85 14.50 -41.19
C GLU A 245 -22.01 13.18 -41.97
N ASN A 246 -21.77 12.03 -41.31
CA ASN A 246 -22.02 10.72 -41.93
C ASN A 246 -23.49 10.56 -42.36
N ASP A 247 -24.44 11.06 -41.59
CA ASP A 247 -25.87 11.01 -41.93
C ASP A 247 -26.22 11.90 -43.12
N ARG A 248 -25.49 13.00 -43.33
CA ARG A 248 -25.60 13.81 -44.56
C ARG A 248 -25.03 13.06 -45.75
N GLU A 249 -23.82 12.51 -45.64
CA GLU A 249 -23.17 11.73 -46.70
C GLU A 249 -24.04 10.52 -47.11
N ARG A 250 -24.61 9.79 -46.13
CA ARG A 250 -25.53 8.67 -46.39
C ARG A 250 -26.78 9.10 -47.15
N ARG A 251 -27.35 10.27 -46.81
CA ARG A 251 -28.53 10.82 -47.52
C ARG A 251 -28.19 11.20 -48.96
N GLU A 252 -27.03 11.80 -49.19
CA GLU A 252 -26.56 12.12 -50.54
C GLU A 252 -26.31 10.87 -51.37
N LEU A 253 -25.67 9.84 -50.80
CA LEU A 253 -25.46 8.55 -51.48
C LEU A 253 -26.78 7.86 -51.84
N CYS A 254 -27.78 7.90 -50.95
CA CYS A 254 -29.11 7.37 -51.26
C CYS A 254 -29.74 8.11 -52.44
N ARG A 255 -29.67 9.44 -52.47
CA ARG A 255 -30.18 10.25 -53.59
C ARG A 255 -29.47 9.91 -54.90
N LEU A 256 -28.13 9.90 -54.91
CA LEU A 256 -27.36 9.55 -56.11
C LEU A 256 -27.66 8.13 -56.61
N ARG A 257 -27.86 7.18 -55.69
CA ARG A 257 -28.26 5.81 -56.04
C ARG A 257 -29.64 5.77 -56.71
N GLU A 258 -30.60 6.57 -56.23
CA GLU A 258 -31.91 6.70 -56.87
C GLU A 258 -31.81 7.30 -58.27
N GLU A 259 -31.02 8.36 -58.44
CA GLU A 259 -30.77 8.99 -59.76
C GLU A 259 -30.15 7.99 -60.75
N VAL A 260 -29.09 7.28 -60.35
CA VAL A 260 -28.46 6.23 -61.17
C VAL A 260 -29.45 5.12 -61.51
N SER A 261 -30.29 4.70 -60.56
CA SER A 261 -31.31 3.68 -60.82
C SER A 261 -32.33 4.15 -61.85
N GLN A 262 -32.73 5.43 -61.83
CA GLN A 262 -33.65 6.00 -62.82
C GLN A 262 -33.00 6.10 -64.19
N GLU A 263 -31.73 6.50 -64.27
CA GLU A 263 -30.98 6.54 -65.54
C GLU A 263 -30.80 5.14 -66.13
N GLN A 264 -30.48 4.13 -65.31
CA GLN A 264 -30.39 2.75 -65.76
C GLN A 264 -31.72 2.24 -66.34
N GLU A 265 -32.85 2.63 -65.76
CA GLU A 265 -34.15 2.22 -66.28
C GLU A 265 -34.46 2.90 -67.62
N LYS A 266 -34.20 4.21 -67.75
CA LYS A 266 -34.32 4.93 -69.03
C LYS A 266 -33.45 4.31 -70.13
N LEU A 267 -32.19 3.99 -69.82
CA LEU A 267 -31.28 3.35 -70.77
C LEU A 267 -31.80 1.97 -71.23
N LYS A 268 -32.38 1.18 -70.32
CA LYS A 268 -33.01 -0.10 -70.70
C LYS A 268 -34.21 0.13 -71.61
N GLU A 269 -35.08 1.10 -71.30
CA GLU A 269 -36.21 1.45 -72.15
C GLU A 269 -35.73 1.84 -73.56
N GLU A 270 -34.74 2.73 -73.67
CA GLU A 270 -34.14 3.11 -74.95
C GLU A 270 -33.54 1.91 -75.70
N GLN A 271 -32.83 1.02 -75.00
CA GLN A 271 -32.27 -0.21 -75.57
C GLN A 271 -33.38 -1.11 -76.14
N THR A 272 -34.50 -1.28 -75.43
CA THR A 272 -35.64 -2.05 -75.95
C THR A 272 -36.28 -1.41 -77.17
N ILE A 273 -36.34 -0.07 -77.22
CA ILE A 273 -36.87 0.66 -78.38
C ILE A 273 -35.97 0.47 -79.60
N ILE A 274 -34.65 0.60 -79.42
CA ILE A 274 -33.66 0.38 -80.48
C ILE A 274 -33.74 -1.05 -80.99
N GLN A 275 -33.83 -2.03 -80.08
CA GLN A 275 -33.95 -3.44 -80.44
C GLN A 275 -35.19 -3.70 -81.31
N LYS A 276 -36.37 -3.19 -80.91
CA LYS A 276 -37.61 -3.30 -81.71
C LYS A 276 -37.47 -2.65 -83.09
N ARG A 277 -36.81 -1.49 -83.19
CA ARG A 277 -36.55 -0.82 -84.48
C ARG A 277 -35.61 -1.64 -85.36
N SER A 278 -34.57 -2.23 -84.78
CA SER A 278 -33.63 -3.11 -85.49
C SER A 278 -34.33 -4.36 -86.03
N GLU A 279 -35.17 -5.00 -85.22
CA GLU A 279 -35.97 -6.16 -85.63
C GLU A 279 -36.95 -5.81 -86.76
N HIS A 280 -37.60 -4.65 -86.66
CA HIS A 280 -38.47 -4.15 -87.72
C HIS A 280 -37.72 -3.89 -89.03
N LEU A 281 -36.55 -3.25 -88.98
CA LEU A 281 -35.70 -3.04 -90.15
C LEU A 281 -35.25 -4.36 -90.77
N LEU A 282 -34.85 -5.34 -89.97
CA LEU A 282 -34.51 -6.69 -90.43
C LEU A 282 -35.69 -7.37 -91.14
N SER A 283 -36.90 -7.22 -90.60
CA SER A 283 -38.12 -7.74 -91.22
C SER A 283 -38.40 -7.09 -92.58
N ILE A 284 -38.26 -5.76 -92.69
CA ILE A 284 -38.38 -5.04 -93.96
C ILE A 284 -37.33 -5.54 -94.97
N MET A 285 -36.06 -5.65 -94.56
CA MET A 285 -34.99 -6.11 -95.44
C MET A 285 -35.20 -7.54 -95.97
N GLN A 286 -35.83 -8.42 -95.18
CA GLN A 286 -36.21 -9.77 -95.64
C GLN A 286 -37.34 -9.75 -96.68
N GLN A 287 -38.24 -8.76 -96.66
CA GLN A 287 -39.32 -8.64 -97.65
C GLN A 287 -38.84 -8.14 -99.03
N PHE A 288 -37.67 -7.47 -99.08
CA PHE A 288 -37.07 -6.96 -100.31
C PHE A 288 -36.04 -7.91 -100.94
N LYS A 289 -35.90 -9.14 -100.43
CA LYS A 289 -34.98 -10.18 -100.89
C LYS A 289 -35.75 -11.30 -101.58
#